data_AF-A0A067M7R3-F1
#
_entry.id   AF-A0A067M7R3-F1
#
_cell.length_a   1.000
_cell.length_b   1.000
_cell.length_c   1.000
_cell.angle_alpha   90.00
_cell.angle_beta   90.00
_cell.angle_gamma   90.00
#
_symmetry.space_group_name_H-M   'P 1'
#
loop_
_entity.id
_entity.type
_entity.pdbx_description
1 polymer ?
#
loop_
_entity_poly.entity_id
_entity_poly.type
_entity_poly.pdbx_seq_one_letter_code
_entity_poly.pdbx_strand_id
1 'polypeptide(L)'
;MPPPTKRSSFGIAAFAALNVLAGVDAQNVTTYAPISVTCPSGSFLRHAGTPQSNDQALHPDEATYVNSRKQLVQSALVNWLGDKASTVYGGNLASLSADQLPNLAISLSGGNFRAALFNAAALHAFDSRNSTSVSKGLGGLLQASTYMSALSGGSYTLTSLMFNEFPTLPDLVFGNNATGVSGWQLEQSLLSPGPSGAYSQAFFGHLYEDLGAKRAAGNFPVTFCDLWGRALAYHFFPGTSTPDAFTLNTTAGNHAAGLAYSSAVNLNTWKNHTMPFPIFIANVNSPNGKGTPFGSPNNLPLSNVVYEITPLEFGSYEPELASFIPMQYLGSTLQAGTPTSCVNSFDNVGLMIGTSSCDFHIFNITNDPAWVSPQGFAPLLSQITTLFGAYQPGQALDVASVPNPFLGVNVGVYQDANETALSLLDGSMDVENDPILPLLVKKRGVDVIVVLDSSGETSELKPDGLSLLATREKAALLPPGTINFPTPFPNTTAQFVSLGLNARPVFFGCDGAPNANDAFPYALSHNHAKIWFSF
;
A
#
# COMPACT_ATOMS: atom_id res chain seq x y z
N MET A 1 -62.42 -31.54 -27.13
CA MET A 1 -61.39 -31.13 -28.12
C MET A 1 -61.08 -29.66 -27.87
N PRO A 2 -59.82 -29.20 -27.93
CA PRO A 2 -58.69 -29.46 -27.02
C PRO A 2 -58.24 -28.08 -26.41
N PRO A 3 -56.99 -27.83 -25.94
CA PRO A 3 -56.74 -27.24 -24.62
C PRO A 3 -56.00 -25.85 -24.71
N PRO A 4 -54.90 -25.53 -23.99
CA PRO A 4 -54.78 -24.39 -23.08
C PRO A 4 -53.71 -23.33 -23.51
N THR A 5 -53.40 -22.39 -22.61
CA THR A 5 -52.15 -21.59 -22.46
C THR A 5 -51.82 -20.43 -23.42
N LYS A 6 -51.53 -19.25 -22.84
CA LYS A 6 -50.37 -18.36 -23.12
C LYS A 6 -50.06 -17.59 -21.82
N ARG A 7 -49.11 -18.01 -20.98
CA ARG A 7 -47.68 -17.63 -20.97
C ARG A 7 -47.44 -16.16 -21.36
N SER A 8 -47.29 -15.31 -20.34
CA SER A 8 -46.62 -14.01 -20.43
C SER A 8 -45.12 -14.23 -20.60
N SER A 9 -44.61 -13.99 -21.79
CA SER A 9 -43.19 -13.95 -22.07
C SER A 9 -42.60 -12.67 -21.46
N PHE A 10 -41.66 -12.82 -20.54
CA PHE A 10 -40.72 -11.75 -20.17
C PHE A 10 -39.94 -11.37 -21.43
N GLY A 11 -40.05 -10.11 -21.85
CA GLY A 11 -39.20 -9.54 -22.87
C GLY A 11 -37.79 -9.37 -22.33
N ILE A 12 -36.85 -10.10 -22.91
CA ILE A 12 -35.41 -9.87 -22.77
C ILE A 12 -35.12 -8.54 -23.47
N ALA A 13 -34.79 -7.50 -22.70
CA ALA A 13 -34.27 -6.25 -23.25
C ALA A 13 -32.81 -6.49 -23.68
N ALA A 14 -32.60 -6.59 -24.99
CA ALA A 14 -31.28 -6.61 -25.59
C ALA A 14 -30.63 -5.22 -25.47
N PHE A 15 -29.49 -5.13 -24.79
CA PHE A 15 -28.62 -3.96 -24.85
C PHE A 15 -27.90 -3.94 -26.20
N ALA A 16 -28.26 -2.98 -27.05
CA ALA A 16 -27.53 -2.68 -28.28
C ALA A 16 -26.43 -1.67 -27.98
N ALA A 17 -25.17 -2.09 -28.15
CA ALA A 17 -24.00 -1.23 -28.09
C ALA A 17 -23.91 -0.38 -29.37
N LEU A 18 -23.87 0.95 -29.24
CA LEU A 18 -23.49 1.85 -30.32
C LEU A 18 -22.00 2.20 -30.19
N ASN A 19 -21.23 1.84 -31.20
CA ASN A 19 -19.85 2.30 -31.39
C ASN A 19 -19.83 3.75 -31.90
N VAL A 20 -19.10 4.63 -31.22
CA VAL A 20 -18.57 5.87 -31.80
C VAL A 20 -17.10 5.97 -31.40
N LEU A 21 -16.21 5.87 -32.38
CA LEU A 21 -14.78 6.17 -32.28
C LEU A 21 -14.58 7.68 -32.43
N ALA A 22 -14.10 8.35 -31.38
CA ALA A 22 -13.28 9.57 -31.45
C ALA A 22 -12.80 9.99 -30.04
N GLY A 23 -11.48 10.18 -29.88
CA GLY A 23 -10.86 10.91 -28.77
C GLY A 23 -10.83 10.19 -27.43
N VAL A 24 -9.70 9.57 -27.08
CA VAL A 24 -9.47 9.05 -25.72
C VAL A 24 -9.14 10.24 -24.82
N ASP A 25 -10.18 10.90 -24.31
CA ASP A 25 -10.09 11.69 -23.10
C ASP A 25 -10.38 10.75 -21.93
N ALA A 26 -9.42 10.57 -21.02
CA ALA A 26 -9.60 9.78 -19.82
C ALA A 26 -10.50 10.56 -18.84
N GLN A 27 -11.80 10.63 -19.10
CA GLN A 27 -12.77 11.28 -18.22
C GLN A 27 -14.00 10.39 -17.94
N ASN A 28 -14.24 10.18 -16.64
CA ASN A 28 -15.37 9.52 -15.98
C ASN A 28 -15.49 7.98 -16.07
N VAL A 29 -14.45 7.26 -15.66
CA VAL A 29 -14.69 5.93 -15.07
C VAL A 29 -15.40 6.16 -13.73
N THR A 30 -16.70 5.87 -13.68
CA THR A 30 -17.51 5.94 -12.45
C THR A 30 -17.70 4.58 -11.79
N THR A 31 -17.13 3.54 -12.38
CA THR A 31 -17.40 2.14 -12.04
C THR A 31 -16.12 1.42 -11.60
N TYR A 32 -16.28 0.33 -10.83
CA TYR A 32 -15.18 -0.52 -10.39
C TYR A 32 -14.60 -1.41 -11.51
N ALA A 33 -15.21 -1.42 -12.70
CA ALA A 33 -14.82 -2.30 -13.79
C ALA A 33 -13.46 -1.88 -14.40
N PRO A 34 -12.48 -2.80 -14.50
CA PRO A 34 -11.30 -2.58 -15.34
C PRO A 34 -11.70 -2.40 -16.81
N ILE A 35 -10.82 -1.80 -17.61
CA ILE A 35 -11.11 -1.46 -19.00
C ILE A 35 -10.03 -2.03 -19.90
N SER A 36 -10.42 -2.87 -20.86
CA SER A 36 -9.52 -3.30 -21.92
C SER A 36 -9.16 -2.14 -22.84
N VAL A 37 -7.87 -1.99 -23.11
CA VAL A 37 -7.33 -0.92 -23.96
C VAL A 37 -6.36 -1.49 -24.99
N THR A 38 -6.06 -0.71 -26.02
CA THR A 38 -4.99 -1.06 -26.96
C THR A 38 -3.64 -0.99 -26.26
N CYS A 39 -2.83 -2.03 -26.40
CA CYS A 39 -1.48 -2.03 -25.86
C CYS A 39 -0.59 -0.99 -26.55
N PRO A 40 0.10 -0.12 -25.79
CA PRO A 40 1.27 0.59 -26.29
C PRO A 40 2.29 -0.38 -26.89
N SER A 41 3.05 0.11 -27.86
CA SER A 41 4.15 -0.63 -28.45
C SER A 41 5.32 -0.75 -27.47
N GLY A 42 5.94 -1.93 -27.40
CA GLY A 42 7.17 -2.16 -26.63
C GLY A 42 6.95 -2.99 -25.37
N SER A 43 8.03 -3.21 -24.62
CA SER A 43 7.99 -3.90 -23.34
C SER A 43 7.45 -2.96 -22.27
N PHE A 44 6.64 -3.49 -21.36
CA PHE A 44 6.26 -2.81 -20.12
C PHE A 44 7.27 -3.02 -19.00
N LEU A 45 8.20 -3.97 -19.17
CA LEU A 45 9.15 -4.33 -18.13
C LEU A 45 10.23 -3.26 -18.01
N ARG A 46 10.27 -2.59 -16.87
CA ARG A 46 11.41 -1.79 -16.43
C ARG A 46 12.31 -2.67 -15.58
N HIS A 47 13.53 -2.91 -16.05
CA HIS A 47 14.56 -3.53 -15.23
C HIS A 47 15.05 -2.53 -14.17
N ALA A 48 14.89 -2.88 -12.91
CA ALA A 48 15.35 -2.06 -11.79
C ALA A 48 16.84 -2.23 -11.50
N GLY A 49 17.46 -3.30 -12.00
CA GLY A 49 18.86 -3.63 -11.72
C GLY A 49 19.09 -4.02 -10.26
N THR A 50 20.33 -4.34 -9.91
CA THR A 50 20.72 -4.73 -8.56
C THR A 50 21.97 -3.98 -8.09
N PRO A 51 22.17 -3.81 -6.78
CA PRO A 51 23.42 -3.28 -6.27
C PRO A 51 24.64 -4.12 -6.67
N GLN A 52 24.48 -5.43 -6.78
CA GLN A 52 25.57 -6.37 -7.12
C GLN A 52 26.06 -6.17 -8.55
N SER A 53 25.16 -5.86 -9.48
CA SER A 53 25.48 -5.57 -10.88
C SER A 53 25.85 -4.09 -11.12
N ASN A 54 25.78 -3.24 -10.09
CA ASN A 54 26.03 -1.80 -10.18
C ASN A 54 25.16 -1.08 -11.24
N ASP A 55 23.92 -1.56 -11.43
CA ASP A 55 22.96 -1.04 -12.41
C ASP A 55 21.60 -0.69 -11.79
N GLN A 56 21.50 -0.67 -10.45
CA GLN A 56 20.25 -0.35 -9.77
C GLN A 56 19.75 1.07 -10.11
N ALA A 57 18.49 1.18 -10.55
CA ALA A 57 17.86 2.43 -10.98
C ALA A 57 16.42 2.58 -10.46
N LEU A 58 16.05 3.82 -10.10
CA LEU A 58 14.66 4.20 -9.82
C LEU A 58 13.87 4.38 -11.10
N HIS A 59 12.55 4.36 -10.98
CA HIS A 59 11.70 4.93 -12.02
C HIS A 59 12.11 6.40 -12.28
N PRO A 60 12.26 6.84 -13.54
CA PRO A 60 12.66 8.22 -13.85
C PRO A 60 11.74 9.27 -13.21
N ASP A 61 10.43 9.00 -13.17
CA ASP A 61 9.46 9.92 -12.56
C ASP A 61 9.49 9.88 -11.03
N GLU A 62 9.92 8.79 -10.39
CA GLU A 62 10.17 8.78 -8.93
C GLU A 62 11.36 9.69 -8.62
N ALA A 63 12.46 9.52 -9.35
CA ALA A 63 13.65 10.37 -9.20
C ALA A 63 13.33 11.85 -9.44
N THR A 64 12.50 12.14 -10.44
CA THR A 64 12.03 13.51 -10.74
C THR A 64 11.13 14.05 -9.64
N TYR A 65 10.16 13.26 -9.16
CA TYR A 65 9.24 13.67 -8.09
C TYR A 65 10.02 14.02 -6.82
N VAL A 66 10.94 13.16 -6.40
CA VAL A 66 11.72 13.34 -5.18
C VAL A 66 12.67 14.52 -5.30
N ASN A 67 13.31 14.71 -6.46
CA ASN A 67 14.16 15.88 -6.70
C ASN A 67 13.38 17.20 -6.66
N SER A 68 12.18 17.24 -7.24
CA SER A 68 11.29 18.41 -7.16
C SER A 68 10.85 18.68 -5.72
N ARG A 69 10.46 17.63 -5.00
CA ARG A 69 10.07 17.71 -3.59
C ARG A 69 11.20 18.22 -2.69
N LYS A 70 12.45 17.89 -2.99
CA LYS A 70 13.61 18.31 -2.18
C LYS A 70 13.73 19.84 -2.03
N GLN A 71 13.17 20.61 -2.96
CA GLN A 71 13.06 22.08 -2.82
C GLN A 71 12.15 22.50 -1.67
N LEU A 72 11.02 21.81 -1.51
CA LEU A 72 10.09 22.02 -0.38
C LEU A 72 10.69 21.50 0.93
N VAL A 73 11.37 20.35 0.87
CA VAL A 73 12.03 19.73 2.02
C VAL A 73 13.13 20.64 2.58
N GLN A 74 13.90 21.33 1.74
CA GLN A 74 14.91 22.28 2.23
C GLN A 74 14.28 23.33 3.16
N SER A 75 13.23 23.97 2.66
CA SER A 75 12.53 25.03 3.41
C SER A 75 11.90 24.46 4.67
N ALA A 76 11.29 23.27 4.59
CA ALA A 76 10.70 22.60 5.74
C ALA A 76 11.75 22.22 6.79
N LEU A 77 12.91 21.70 6.39
CA LEU A 77 14.00 21.28 7.27
C LEU A 77 14.62 22.48 7.99
N VAL A 78 14.88 23.58 7.28
CA VAL A 78 15.37 24.84 7.87
C VAL A 78 14.38 25.36 8.91
N ASN A 79 13.09 25.41 8.57
CA ASN A 79 12.05 25.89 9.48
C ASN A 79 11.86 24.98 10.70
N TRP A 80 11.89 23.66 10.50
CA TRP A 80 11.69 22.68 11.55
C TRP A 80 12.84 22.68 12.56
N LEU A 81 14.08 22.69 12.08
CA LEU A 81 15.25 22.70 12.96
C LEU A 81 15.45 24.06 13.64
N GLY A 82 15.14 25.15 12.94
CA GLY A 82 15.31 26.52 13.45
C GLY A 82 16.70 26.73 14.04
N ASP A 83 16.77 27.25 15.26
CA ASP A 83 18.03 27.52 15.97
C ASP A 83 18.87 26.25 16.24
N LYS A 84 18.27 25.05 16.16
CA LYS A 84 18.98 23.77 16.33
C LYS A 84 19.69 23.32 15.06
N ALA A 85 19.49 24.01 13.93
CA ALA A 85 20.14 23.67 12.66
C ALA A 85 21.68 23.61 12.80
N SER A 86 22.27 24.56 13.53
CA SER A 86 23.73 24.59 13.75
C SER A 86 24.25 23.46 14.64
N THR A 87 23.37 22.76 15.37
CA THR A 87 23.72 21.56 16.15
C THR A 87 23.86 20.33 15.26
N VAL A 88 23.11 20.27 14.17
CA VAL A 88 23.08 19.11 13.26
C VAL A 88 23.93 19.31 12.01
N TYR A 89 24.19 20.56 11.62
CA TYR A 89 25.01 20.90 10.46
C TYR A 89 25.87 22.13 10.74
N GLY A 90 27.19 21.98 10.62
CA GLY A 90 28.14 23.07 10.86
C GLY A 90 28.20 24.12 9.73
N GLY A 91 27.49 23.89 8.62
CA GLY A 91 27.34 24.84 7.52
C GLY A 91 25.96 25.52 7.52
N ASN A 92 25.59 26.09 6.38
CA ASN A 92 24.28 26.68 6.18
C ASN A 92 23.35 25.69 5.45
N LEU A 93 22.34 25.14 6.15
CA LEU A 93 21.35 24.23 5.54
C LEU A 93 20.60 24.86 4.36
N ALA A 94 20.35 26.18 4.43
CA ALA A 94 19.66 26.91 3.37
C ALA A 94 20.51 27.10 2.10
N SER A 95 21.81 26.79 2.15
CA SER A 95 22.69 26.84 0.97
C SER A 95 22.95 25.47 0.33
N LEU A 96 22.42 24.39 0.91
CA LEU A 96 22.58 23.05 0.34
C LEU A 96 21.83 22.92 -0.99
N SER A 97 22.42 22.22 -1.94
CA SER A 97 21.69 21.81 -3.14
C SER A 97 20.81 20.58 -2.83
N ALA A 98 19.85 20.28 -3.71
CA ALA A 98 18.88 19.21 -3.49
C ALA A 98 19.55 17.84 -3.25
N ASP A 99 20.62 17.55 -3.98
CA ASP A 99 21.44 16.33 -3.86
C ASP A 99 22.22 16.25 -2.55
N GLN A 100 22.47 17.37 -1.85
CA GLN A 100 23.15 17.41 -0.57
C GLN A 100 22.20 17.33 0.64
N LEU A 101 20.89 17.50 0.42
CA LEU A 101 19.91 17.40 1.49
C LEU A 101 19.66 15.94 1.87
N PRO A 102 19.56 15.65 3.19
CA PRO A 102 19.25 14.32 3.65
C PRO A 102 17.84 13.90 3.23
N ASN A 103 17.70 12.65 2.83
CA ASN A 103 16.40 12.02 2.60
C ASN A 103 15.86 11.46 3.92
N LEU A 104 14.82 12.10 4.46
CA LEU A 104 14.09 11.57 5.61
C LEU A 104 12.87 10.77 5.13
N ALA A 105 12.63 9.59 5.68
CA ALA A 105 11.47 8.78 5.36
C ALA A 105 10.63 8.48 6.60
N ILE A 106 9.33 8.22 6.40
CA ILE A 106 8.42 7.76 7.45
C ILE A 106 7.84 6.41 7.05
N SER A 107 7.86 5.44 7.95
CA SER A 107 7.28 4.11 7.79
C SER A 107 6.02 3.98 8.65
N LEU A 108 4.90 3.65 8.04
CA LEU A 108 3.58 3.49 8.68
C LEU A 108 3.24 2.01 8.83
N SER A 109 3.25 1.50 10.05
CA SER A 109 3.00 0.08 10.33
C SER A 109 1.55 -0.37 10.06
N GLY A 110 1.36 -1.68 10.02
CA GLY A 110 0.06 -2.35 9.95
C GLY A 110 -0.63 -2.59 11.29
N GLY A 111 -1.86 -3.10 11.23
CA GLY A 111 -2.75 -3.28 12.39
C GLY A 111 -4.14 -2.65 12.22
N ASN A 112 -4.68 -2.69 11.00
CA ASN A 112 -6.04 -2.27 10.66
C ASN A 112 -6.38 -0.85 11.20
N PHE A 113 -7.60 -0.60 11.70
CA PHE A 113 -8.03 0.72 12.16
C PHE A 113 -7.20 1.29 13.31
N ARG A 114 -6.67 0.42 14.20
CA ARG A 114 -5.77 0.85 15.29
C ARG A 114 -4.53 1.50 14.71
N ALA A 115 -3.89 0.85 13.74
CA ALA A 115 -2.73 1.39 13.04
C ALA A 115 -3.09 2.65 12.24
N ALA A 116 -4.24 2.67 11.56
CA ALA A 116 -4.66 3.85 10.79
C ALA A 116 -4.80 5.10 11.68
N LEU A 117 -5.50 4.97 12.81
CA LEU A 117 -5.66 6.07 13.79
C LEU A 117 -4.34 6.45 14.45
N PHE A 118 -3.52 5.47 14.81
CA PHE A 118 -2.20 5.70 15.38
C PHE A 118 -1.30 6.49 14.43
N ASN A 119 -1.19 6.03 13.18
CA ASN A 119 -0.39 6.66 12.14
C ASN A 119 -0.90 8.09 11.86
N ALA A 120 -2.22 8.31 11.76
CA ALA A 120 -2.79 9.64 11.59
C ALA A 120 -2.44 10.58 12.76
N ALA A 121 -2.52 10.10 14.00
CA ALA A 121 -2.16 10.89 15.19
C ALA A 121 -0.66 11.21 15.25
N ALA A 122 0.20 10.24 14.93
CA ALA A 122 1.64 10.46 14.86
C ALA A 122 2.02 11.46 13.76
N LEU A 123 1.44 11.32 12.56
CA LEU A 123 1.63 12.29 11.49
C LEU A 123 1.12 13.69 11.85
N HIS A 124 0.04 13.80 12.65
CA HIS A 124 -0.43 15.09 13.17
C HIS A 124 0.58 15.74 14.14
N ALA A 125 1.30 14.93 14.92
CA ALA A 125 2.40 15.40 15.76
C ALA A 125 3.59 15.89 14.92
N PHE A 126 3.77 15.39 13.69
CA PHE A 126 4.85 15.77 12.78
C PHE A 126 4.48 16.91 11.82
N ASP A 127 3.20 17.31 11.79
CA ASP A 127 2.68 18.29 10.85
C ASP A 127 3.05 19.73 11.25
N SER A 128 3.72 20.46 10.36
CA SER A 128 4.03 21.89 10.56
C SER A 128 2.80 22.78 10.60
N ARG A 129 1.65 22.30 10.10
CA ARG A 129 0.36 23.00 10.15
C ARG A 129 -0.28 22.94 11.54
N ASN A 130 0.28 22.15 12.47
CA ASN A 130 -0.12 22.12 13.87
C ASN A 130 0.81 23.01 14.72
N SER A 131 0.30 24.16 15.18
CA SER A 131 1.06 25.10 16.01
C SER A 131 1.52 24.51 17.35
N THR A 132 0.76 23.59 17.94
CA THR A 132 1.16 22.89 19.16
C THR A 132 2.35 21.98 18.87
N SER A 133 2.29 21.19 17.79
CA SER A 133 3.41 20.33 17.35
C SER A 133 4.68 21.13 17.07
N VAL A 134 4.55 22.28 16.38
CA VAL A 134 5.67 23.20 16.13
C VAL A 134 6.27 23.71 17.44
N SER A 135 5.43 24.15 18.40
CA SER A 135 5.91 24.62 19.72
C SER A 135 6.64 23.55 20.53
N LYS A 136 6.34 22.27 20.28
CA LYS A 136 7.00 21.11 20.92
C LYS A 136 8.21 20.60 20.14
N GLY A 137 8.47 21.13 18.95
CA GLY A 137 9.63 20.80 18.11
C GLY A 137 9.49 19.54 17.24
N LEU A 138 8.28 18.98 17.13
CA LEU A 138 8.00 17.84 16.23
C LEU A 138 7.34 18.28 14.91
N GLY A 139 6.59 19.38 14.95
CA GLY A 139 5.90 19.90 13.76
C GLY A 139 6.89 20.41 12.72
N GLY A 140 6.88 19.80 11.53
CA GLY A 140 7.84 20.04 10.45
C GLY A 140 8.44 18.77 9.87
N LEU A 141 8.51 17.69 10.65
CA LEU A 141 9.08 16.42 10.20
C LEU A 141 8.34 15.85 8.98
N LEU A 142 7.00 15.88 8.96
CA LEU A 142 6.21 15.38 7.81
C LEU A 142 6.52 16.16 6.52
N GLN A 143 6.62 17.49 6.62
CA GLN A 143 6.96 18.34 5.47
C GLN A 143 8.43 18.17 5.04
N ALA A 144 9.33 17.81 5.96
CA ALA A 144 10.74 17.56 5.70
C ALA A 144 11.03 16.13 5.19
N SER A 145 10.05 15.21 5.18
CA SER A 145 10.24 13.85 4.65
C SER A 145 10.16 13.77 3.14
N THR A 146 11.04 12.99 2.50
CA THR A 146 11.08 12.72 1.06
C THR A 146 10.27 11.49 0.66
N TYR A 147 10.23 10.45 1.48
CA TYR A 147 9.48 9.21 1.25
C TYR A 147 8.52 8.89 2.39
N MET A 148 7.45 8.17 2.09
CA MET A 148 6.60 7.54 3.09
C MET A 148 6.22 6.13 2.63
N SER A 149 6.55 5.11 3.43
CA SER A 149 6.17 3.73 3.19
C SER A 149 5.04 3.29 4.11
N ALA A 150 4.19 2.37 3.66
CA ALA A 150 3.05 1.89 4.43
C ALA A 150 2.67 0.44 4.08
N LEU A 151 1.93 -0.22 4.96
CA LEU A 151 1.23 -1.48 4.68
C LEU A 151 -0.03 -1.56 5.53
N SER A 152 -0.95 -2.48 5.22
CA SER A 152 -2.15 -2.75 6.03
C SER A 152 -2.87 -1.47 6.49
N GLY A 153 -3.16 -1.28 7.78
CA GLY A 153 -3.76 -0.05 8.32
C GLY A 153 -2.99 1.25 8.04
N GLY A 154 -1.67 1.19 7.91
CA GLY A 154 -0.84 2.31 7.44
C GLY A 154 -1.16 2.69 5.99
N SER A 155 -1.48 1.71 5.14
CA SER A 155 -1.86 1.96 3.73
C SER A 155 -3.15 2.77 3.64
N TYR A 156 -4.09 2.61 4.58
CA TYR A 156 -5.33 3.39 4.64
C TYR A 156 -5.00 4.87 4.86
N THR A 157 -4.08 5.14 5.80
CA THR A 157 -3.67 6.50 6.14
C THR A 157 -2.94 7.16 4.99
N LEU A 158 -1.94 6.48 4.42
CA LEU A 158 -1.12 6.99 3.31
C LEU A 158 -1.99 7.32 2.09
N THR A 159 -2.79 6.36 1.64
CA THR A 159 -3.60 6.52 0.43
C THR A 159 -4.76 7.50 0.65
N SER A 160 -5.39 7.50 1.82
CA SER A 160 -6.43 8.46 2.15
C SER A 160 -5.90 9.89 2.18
N LEU A 161 -4.72 10.12 2.78
CA LEU A 161 -4.03 11.41 2.72
C LEU A 161 -3.83 11.87 1.28
N MET A 162 -3.34 10.99 0.41
CA MET A 162 -3.08 11.33 -0.98
C MET A 162 -4.37 11.66 -1.75
N PHE A 163 -5.37 10.78 -1.74
CA PHE A 163 -6.60 10.94 -2.51
C PHE A 163 -7.58 11.99 -1.95
N ASN A 164 -7.36 12.48 -0.72
CA ASN A 164 -8.05 13.66 -0.19
C ASN A 164 -7.23 14.95 -0.36
N GLU A 165 -6.22 14.97 -1.25
CA GLU A 165 -5.40 16.14 -1.56
C GLU A 165 -4.57 16.67 -0.36
N PHE A 166 -4.07 15.74 0.46
CA PHE A 166 -3.16 15.97 1.59
C PHE A 166 -3.63 17.05 2.59
N PRO A 167 -4.85 16.90 3.17
CA PRO A 167 -5.39 17.86 4.10
C PRO A 167 -4.64 17.80 5.45
N THR A 168 -5.05 18.60 6.44
CA THR A 168 -4.55 18.37 7.81
C THR A 168 -5.09 17.04 8.33
N LEU A 169 -4.35 16.38 9.23
CA LEU A 169 -4.78 15.09 9.77
C LEU A 169 -6.13 15.16 10.51
N PRO A 170 -6.46 16.23 11.27
CA PRO A 170 -7.81 16.39 11.83
C PRO A 170 -8.89 16.50 10.76
N ASP A 171 -8.66 17.25 9.67
CA ASP A 171 -9.63 17.36 8.57
C ASP A 171 -9.81 15.99 7.87
N LEU A 172 -8.73 15.23 7.71
CA LEU A 172 -8.78 13.89 7.11
C LEU A 172 -9.66 12.94 7.91
N VAL A 173 -9.48 12.93 9.25
CA VAL A 173 -10.16 11.98 10.13
C VAL A 173 -11.58 12.43 10.46
N PHE A 174 -11.76 13.68 10.88
CA PHE A 174 -13.04 14.20 11.38
C PHE A 174 -13.89 14.90 10.32
N GLY A 175 -13.31 15.20 9.15
CA GLY A 175 -13.98 15.96 8.10
C GLY A 175 -13.92 17.47 8.32
N ASN A 176 -14.07 18.21 7.23
CA ASN A 176 -14.13 19.67 7.22
C ASN A 176 -14.94 20.15 6.00
N ASN A 177 -16.15 20.64 6.27
CA ASN A 177 -17.06 21.14 5.25
C ASN A 177 -16.50 22.35 4.47
N ALA A 178 -15.63 23.16 5.09
CA ALA A 178 -15.05 24.33 4.42
C ALA A 178 -14.03 23.95 3.35
N THR A 179 -13.38 22.79 3.50
CA THR A 179 -12.42 22.25 2.53
C THR A 179 -13.02 21.14 1.67
N GLY A 180 -14.27 20.73 1.93
CA GLY A 180 -14.96 19.66 1.21
C GLY A 180 -14.50 18.25 1.57
N VAL A 181 -13.69 18.09 2.62
CA VAL A 181 -13.23 16.79 3.10
C VAL A 181 -14.32 16.16 3.98
N SER A 182 -14.79 14.97 3.62
CA SER A 182 -15.90 14.32 4.34
C SER A 182 -15.51 13.69 5.68
N GLY A 183 -14.22 13.42 5.87
CA GLY A 183 -13.73 12.66 7.03
C GLY A 183 -13.86 11.16 6.85
N TRP A 184 -13.19 10.41 7.71
CA TRP A 184 -13.28 8.95 7.72
C TRP A 184 -14.60 8.48 8.34
N GLN A 185 -15.21 7.44 7.77
CA GLN A 185 -16.50 6.92 8.24
C GLN A 185 -16.35 5.85 9.35
N LEU A 186 -15.43 6.05 10.30
CA LEU A 186 -15.06 5.03 11.29
C LEU A 186 -16.15 4.70 12.33
N GLU A 187 -17.16 5.57 12.47
CA GLU A 187 -18.34 5.31 13.31
C GLU A 187 -19.31 4.31 12.68
N GLN A 188 -19.12 3.97 11.40
CA GLN A 188 -19.88 2.94 10.71
C GLN A 188 -19.14 1.60 10.82
N SER A 189 -19.90 0.51 11.06
CA SER A 189 -19.33 -0.84 11.03
C SER A 189 -19.07 -1.28 9.59
N LEU A 190 -17.89 -1.83 9.34
CA LEU A 190 -17.53 -2.47 8.07
C LEU A 190 -18.42 -3.66 7.69
N LEU A 191 -19.08 -4.29 8.68
CA LEU A 191 -19.94 -5.46 8.48
C LEU A 191 -21.42 -5.18 8.74
N SER A 192 -21.74 -4.07 9.40
CA SER A 192 -23.11 -3.72 9.77
C SER A 192 -23.36 -2.21 9.78
N PRO A 193 -23.17 -1.51 8.65
CA PRO A 193 -23.30 -0.06 8.60
C PRO A 193 -24.74 0.41 8.87
N GLY A 194 -24.86 1.62 9.41
CA GLY A 194 -26.12 2.23 9.80
C GLY A 194 -26.63 1.82 11.18
N PRO A 195 -27.69 2.48 11.67
CA PRO A 195 -28.30 2.15 12.96
C PRO A 195 -28.74 0.68 13.00
N SER A 196 -28.15 -0.11 13.89
CA SER A 196 -28.42 -1.55 14.02
C SER A 196 -28.24 -2.34 12.71
N GLY A 197 -27.35 -1.91 11.81
CA GLY A 197 -27.08 -2.59 10.54
C GLY A 197 -28.13 -2.36 9.45
N ALA A 198 -28.96 -1.32 9.57
CA ALA A 198 -30.03 -1.04 8.61
C ALA A 198 -29.56 -0.85 7.15
N TYR A 199 -28.27 -0.54 6.92
CA TYR A 199 -27.73 -0.30 5.58
C TYR A 199 -27.02 -1.53 5.00
N SER A 200 -26.78 -2.59 5.79
CA SER A 200 -25.97 -3.76 5.38
C SER A 200 -26.43 -4.39 4.07
N GLN A 201 -27.73 -4.55 3.86
CA GLN A 201 -28.24 -5.23 2.67
C GLN A 201 -27.91 -4.45 1.40
N ALA A 202 -28.16 -3.14 1.38
CA ALA A 202 -27.85 -2.29 0.23
C ALA A 202 -26.33 -2.17 0.04
N PHE A 203 -25.60 -1.93 1.13
CA PHE A 203 -24.15 -1.80 1.14
C PHE A 203 -23.46 -3.02 0.51
N PHE A 204 -23.73 -4.23 1.03
CA PHE A 204 -23.15 -5.45 0.47
C PHE A 204 -23.68 -5.75 -0.93
N GLY A 205 -24.93 -5.40 -1.23
CA GLY A 205 -25.48 -5.47 -2.59
C GLY A 205 -24.59 -4.71 -3.58
N HIS A 206 -24.24 -3.46 -3.27
CA HIS A 206 -23.35 -2.65 -4.12
C HIS A 206 -21.94 -3.22 -4.20
N LEU A 207 -21.39 -3.74 -3.10
CA LEU A 207 -20.06 -4.35 -3.15
C LEU A 207 -20.05 -5.58 -4.08
N TYR A 208 -21.09 -6.43 -4.03
CA TYR A 208 -21.21 -7.56 -4.94
C TYR A 208 -21.45 -7.14 -6.40
N GLU A 209 -22.16 -6.03 -6.65
CA GLU A 209 -22.28 -5.43 -7.98
C GLU A 209 -20.93 -4.98 -8.52
N ASP A 210 -20.12 -4.30 -7.70
CA ASP A 210 -18.74 -3.90 -8.05
C ASP A 210 -17.90 -5.14 -8.41
N LEU A 211 -17.88 -6.17 -7.54
CA LEU A 211 -17.18 -7.43 -7.82
C LEU A 211 -17.67 -8.06 -9.14
N GLY A 212 -18.98 -8.08 -9.38
CA GLY A 212 -19.56 -8.55 -10.64
C GLY A 212 -19.08 -7.75 -11.84
N ALA A 213 -18.96 -6.42 -11.72
CA ALA A 213 -18.46 -5.54 -12.77
C ALA A 213 -16.99 -5.81 -13.09
N LYS A 214 -16.14 -6.01 -12.08
CA LYS A 214 -14.74 -6.42 -12.28
C LYS A 214 -14.66 -7.78 -12.99
N ARG A 215 -15.46 -8.76 -12.56
CA ARG A 215 -15.49 -10.08 -13.19
C ARG A 215 -15.91 -9.99 -14.66
N ALA A 216 -16.99 -9.27 -14.94
CA ALA A 216 -17.55 -9.13 -16.29
C ALA A 216 -16.61 -8.42 -17.27
N ALA A 217 -15.72 -7.55 -16.79
CA ALA A 217 -14.80 -6.78 -17.62
C ALA A 217 -13.69 -7.62 -18.29
N GLY A 218 -13.28 -8.74 -17.69
CA GLY A 218 -12.13 -9.50 -18.19
C GLY A 218 -11.94 -10.89 -17.60
N ASN A 219 -12.98 -11.46 -16.97
CA ASN A 219 -12.90 -12.70 -16.19
C ASN A 219 -11.86 -12.64 -15.05
N PHE A 220 -11.61 -11.45 -14.50
CA PHE A 220 -10.77 -11.31 -13.32
C PHE A 220 -11.40 -12.04 -12.13
N PRO A 221 -10.64 -12.87 -11.39
CA PRO A 221 -11.15 -13.44 -10.16
C PRO A 221 -11.54 -12.35 -9.16
N VAL A 222 -12.56 -12.64 -8.37
CA VAL A 222 -13.02 -11.77 -7.28
C VAL A 222 -13.05 -12.55 -5.98
N THR A 223 -12.49 -11.99 -4.93
CA THR A 223 -12.28 -12.69 -3.66
C THR A 223 -12.79 -11.87 -2.48
N PHE A 224 -12.60 -12.38 -1.27
CA PHE A 224 -12.92 -11.61 -0.07
C PHE A 224 -12.06 -10.35 0.04
N CYS A 225 -10.83 -10.34 -0.49
CA CYS A 225 -9.97 -9.16 -0.51
C CYS A 225 -10.55 -8.03 -1.39
N ASP A 226 -11.23 -8.36 -2.50
CA ASP A 226 -11.97 -7.37 -3.29
C ASP A 226 -13.10 -6.75 -2.48
N LEU A 227 -13.92 -7.59 -1.83
CA LEU A 227 -15.05 -7.15 -0.99
C LEU A 227 -14.55 -6.24 0.14
N TRP A 228 -13.48 -6.67 0.81
CA TRP A 228 -12.81 -5.92 1.87
C TRP A 228 -12.28 -4.57 1.38
N GLY A 229 -11.55 -4.55 0.26
CA GLY A 229 -11.03 -3.31 -0.33
C GLY A 229 -12.14 -2.32 -0.73
N ARG A 230 -13.27 -2.83 -1.24
CA ARG A 230 -14.44 -1.98 -1.49
C ARG A 230 -15.05 -1.45 -0.21
N ALA A 231 -15.19 -2.27 0.84
CA ALA A 231 -15.72 -1.82 2.12
C ALA A 231 -14.84 -0.73 2.74
N LEU A 232 -13.51 -0.89 2.69
CA LEU A 232 -12.55 0.13 3.12
C LEU A 232 -12.69 1.44 2.34
N ALA A 233 -12.96 1.37 1.03
CA ALA A 233 -13.08 2.57 0.22
C ALA A 233 -14.23 3.49 0.66
N TYR A 234 -15.33 2.92 1.13
CA TYR A 234 -16.44 3.70 1.72
C TYR A 234 -16.00 4.46 2.98
N HIS A 235 -14.98 3.98 3.69
CA HIS A 235 -14.55 4.56 4.96
C HIS A 235 -13.42 5.58 4.80
N PHE A 236 -12.51 5.38 3.86
CA PHE A 236 -11.25 6.13 3.79
C PHE A 236 -11.12 7.08 2.59
N PHE A 237 -11.95 6.95 1.56
CA PHE A 237 -11.81 7.74 0.33
C PHE A 237 -12.97 8.72 0.10
N PRO A 238 -12.78 9.72 -0.79
CA PRO A 238 -13.87 10.59 -1.21
C PRO A 238 -15.06 9.81 -1.78
N GLY A 239 -16.25 10.39 -1.65
CA GLY A 239 -17.50 9.83 -2.16
C GLY A 239 -18.46 9.34 -1.09
N THR A 240 -18.02 9.22 0.17
CA THR A 240 -18.90 8.96 1.32
C THR A 240 -18.90 10.16 2.26
N SER A 241 -20.01 10.91 2.29
CA SER A 241 -20.14 12.10 3.12
C SER A 241 -21.05 11.92 4.34
N THR A 242 -21.95 10.95 4.30
CA THR A 242 -22.92 10.69 5.36
C THR A 242 -23.21 9.19 5.50
N PRO A 243 -23.64 8.71 6.68
CA PRO A 243 -23.94 7.30 6.89
C PRO A 243 -25.00 6.72 5.94
N ASP A 244 -26.03 7.49 5.58
CA ASP A 244 -27.07 7.05 4.65
C ASP A 244 -26.55 6.83 3.23
N ALA A 245 -25.42 7.46 2.85
CA ALA A 245 -24.76 7.23 1.57
C ALA A 245 -24.29 5.77 1.37
N PHE A 246 -24.14 4.98 2.44
CA PHE A 246 -23.87 3.53 2.35
C PHE A 246 -25.01 2.75 1.65
N THR A 247 -26.19 3.36 1.52
CA THR A 247 -27.33 2.80 0.79
C THR A 247 -27.41 3.22 -0.67
N LEU A 248 -26.41 3.96 -1.18
CA LEU A 248 -26.37 4.52 -2.53
C LEU A 248 -25.11 4.05 -3.27
N ASN A 249 -25.19 3.89 -4.59
CA ASN A 249 -24.06 3.64 -5.50
C ASN A 249 -23.93 4.74 -6.58
N THR A 250 -24.60 5.87 -6.35
CA THR A 250 -24.68 7.03 -7.26
C THR A 250 -23.97 8.26 -6.71
N THR A 251 -23.20 8.11 -5.63
CA THR A 251 -22.39 9.20 -5.07
C THR A 251 -21.30 9.64 -6.06
N ALA A 252 -20.76 10.85 -5.86
CA ALA A 252 -19.64 11.32 -6.68
C ALA A 252 -18.44 10.35 -6.56
N GLY A 253 -18.03 9.78 -7.69
CA GLY A 253 -16.98 8.75 -7.72
C GLY A 253 -17.40 7.37 -7.19
N ASN A 254 -18.69 7.17 -6.85
CA ASN A 254 -19.27 5.93 -6.33
C ASN A 254 -18.39 5.30 -5.23
N HIS A 255 -18.15 6.03 -4.14
CA HIS A 255 -17.30 5.57 -3.03
C HIS A 255 -15.92 5.09 -3.51
N ALA A 256 -15.27 5.93 -4.32
CA ALA A 256 -14.00 5.66 -5.00
C ALA A 256 -13.97 4.42 -5.91
N ALA A 257 -15.11 3.89 -6.37
CA ALA A 257 -15.15 2.78 -7.32
C ALA A 257 -14.43 3.13 -8.63
N GLY A 258 -14.52 4.39 -9.07
CA GLY A 258 -13.86 4.87 -10.30
C GLY A 258 -12.40 5.33 -10.13
N LEU A 259 -11.85 5.31 -8.92
CA LEU A 259 -10.50 5.83 -8.66
C LEU A 259 -9.45 4.73 -8.82
N ALA A 260 -8.61 4.86 -9.84
CA ALA A 260 -7.40 4.04 -10.01
C ALA A 260 -6.25 4.60 -9.16
N TYR A 261 -5.41 3.75 -8.60
CA TYR A 261 -4.26 4.16 -7.81
C TYR A 261 -3.24 4.96 -8.63
N SER A 262 -3.00 4.52 -9.88
CA SER A 262 -2.18 5.24 -10.86
C SER A 262 -2.71 6.63 -11.22
N SER A 263 -4.01 6.90 -11.01
CA SER A 263 -4.57 8.24 -11.25
C SER A 263 -4.07 9.29 -10.26
N ALA A 264 -3.41 8.89 -9.17
CA ALA A 264 -2.86 9.81 -8.18
C ALA A 264 -1.87 10.82 -8.79
N VAL A 265 -1.22 10.48 -9.91
CA VAL A 265 -0.34 11.41 -10.64
C VAL A 265 -1.06 12.67 -11.14
N ASN A 266 -2.39 12.63 -11.22
CA ASN A 266 -3.21 13.75 -11.67
C ASN A 266 -3.67 14.67 -10.52
N LEU A 267 -3.45 14.27 -9.26
CA LEU A 267 -3.83 15.05 -8.09
C LEU A 267 -2.96 16.30 -7.96
N ASN A 268 -3.50 17.35 -7.37
CA ASN A 268 -2.76 18.59 -7.14
C ASN A 268 -1.60 18.36 -6.16
N THR A 269 -1.81 17.54 -5.13
CA THR A 269 -0.76 17.18 -4.17
C THR A 269 0.43 16.50 -4.84
N TRP A 270 0.17 15.67 -5.87
CA TRP A 270 1.22 15.03 -6.65
C TRP A 270 1.94 16.04 -7.55
N LYS A 271 1.20 16.80 -8.35
CA LYS A 271 1.75 17.83 -9.26
C LYS A 271 2.58 18.88 -8.52
N ASN A 272 2.18 19.22 -7.29
CA ASN A 272 2.87 20.17 -6.43
C ASN A 272 3.94 19.53 -5.52
N HIS A 273 4.10 18.20 -5.57
CA HIS A 273 5.08 17.44 -4.80
C HIS A 273 4.96 17.65 -3.28
N THR A 274 3.74 17.95 -2.79
CA THR A 274 3.51 18.41 -1.40
C THR A 274 3.52 17.28 -0.38
N MET A 275 3.29 16.04 -0.80
CA MET A 275 3.36 14.84 0.03
C MET A 275 4.67 14.07 -0.18
N PRO A 276 5.27 13.41 0.84
CA PRO A 276 6.36 12.46 0.63
C PRO A 276 6.00 11.40 -0.41
N PHE A 277 6.97 10.94 -1.20
CA PHE A 277 6.71 9.95 -2.24
C PHE A 277 6.12 8.67 -1.63
N PRO A 278 4.90 8.27 -2.02
CA PRO A 278 4.15 7.20 -1.37
C PRO A 278 4.53 5.83 -1.91
N ILE A 279 4.81 4.90 -1.01
CA ILE A 279 5.07 3.49 -1.31
C ILE A 279 4.20 2.66 -0.36
N PHE A 280 3.48 1.66 -0.83
CA PHE A 280 3.03 0.60 0.07
C PHE A 280 3.33 -0.76 -0.51
N ILE A 281 3.31 -1.77 0.36
CA ILE A 281 3.78 -3.11 0.01
C ILE A 281 2.68 -4.16 0.13
N ALA A 282 2.86 -5.24 -0.61
CA ALA A 282 2.06 -6.45 -0.51
C ALA A 282 2.98 -7.66 -0.55
N ASN A 283 2.64 -8.70 0.21
CA ASN A 283 3.34 -9.98 0.12
C ASN A 283 2.64 -10.90 -0.90
N VAL A 284 3.32 -11.99 -1.26
CA VAL A 284 2.76 -13.04 -2.13
C VAL A 284 2.73 -14.39 -1.45
N ASN A 285 1.58 -15.02 -1.51
CA ASN A 285 1.41 -16.43 -1.20
C ASN A 285 1.77 -17.26 -2.45
N SER A 286 3.07 -17.52 -2.63
CA SER A 286 3.58 -18.28 -3.77
C SER A 286 3.47 -19.79 -3.50
N PRO A 287 2.92 -20.59 -4.45
CA PRO A 287 2.99 -22.05 -4.37
C PRO A 287 4.44 -22.58 -4.49
N ASN A 288 5.36 -21.72 -4.95
CA ASN A 288 6.79 -22.01 -5.15
C ASN A 288 7.67 -21.34 -4.08
N GLY A 289 7.05 -20.78 -3.02
CA GLY A 289 7.75 -20.18 -1.89
C GLY A 289 8.71 -21.17 -1.22
N LYS A 290 9.92 -20.69 -0.88
CA LYS A 290 10.97 -21.52 -0.28
C LYS A 290 11.18 -21.12 1.18
N GLY A 291 11.87 -21.98 1.94
CA GLY A 291 12.21 -21.69 3.32
C GLY A 291 11.08 -21.93 4.31
N THR A 292 11.36 -21.63 5.58
CA THR A 292 10.38 -21.74 6.67
C THR A 292 9.80 -20.37 6.99
N PRO A 293 8.50 -20.27 7.30
CA PRO A 293 7.91 -19.05 7.86
C PRO A 293 8.73 -18.50 9.04
N PHE A 294 8.85 -17.17 9.10
CA PHE A 294 9.49 -16.50 10.24
C PHE A 294 8.46 -16.21 11.34
N GLY A 295 8.85 -16.36 12.60
CA GLY A 295 7.95 -16.22 13.75
C GLY A 295 6.97 -17.39 13.89
N SER A 296 5.82 -17.32 13.22
CA SER A 296 4.70 -18.27 13.32
C SER A 296 4.59 -19.14 12.05
N PRO A 297 4.15 -20.41 12.13
CA PRO A 297 3.94 -21.28 10.97
C PRO A 297 2.86 -20.78 9.99
N ASN A 298 2.04 -19.81 10.40
CA ASN A 298 0.97 -19.24 9.59
C ASN A 298 1.43 -18.04 8.74
N ASN A 299 2.67 -17.61 8.90
CA ASN A 299 3.26 -16.52 8.15
C ASN A 299 3.84 -17.01 6.82
N LEU A 300 4.19 -16.08 5.95
CA LEU A 300 4.92 -16.36 4.73
C LEU A 300 6.43 -16.47 5.01
N PRO A 301 7.17 -17.27 4.23
CA PRO A 301 8.63 -17.26 4.29
C PRO A 301 9.21 -15.91 3.86
N LEU A 302 10.22 -15.41 4.58
CA LEU A 302 10.91 -14.14 4.27
C LEU A 302 11.60 -14.12 2.89
N SER A 303 11.91 -15.30 2.33
CA SER A 303 12.48 -15.40 0.98
C SER A 303 11.46 -15.19 -0.14
N ASN A 304 10.17 -15.05 0.18
CA ASN A 304 9.20 -14.64 -0.82
C ASN A 304 9.42 -13.18 -1.19
N VAL A 305 9.32 -12.88 -2.49
CA VAL A 305 9.43 -11.52 -3.01
C VAL A 305 8.31 -10.64 -2.44
N VAL A 306 8.69 -9.48 -1.91
CA VAL A 306 7.79 -8.40 -1.50
C VAL A 306 7.59 -7.46 -2.69
N TYR A 307 6.34 -7.12 -2.98
CA TYR A 307 6.01 -6.18 -4.05
C TYR A 307 5.81 -4.78 -3.48
N GLU A 308 6.38 -3.80 -4.16
CA GLU A 308 6.10 -2.40 -3.99
C GLU A 308 5.00 -1.95 -4.95
N ILE A 309 4.12 -1.10 -4.42
CA ILE A 309 2.95 -0.53 -5.10
C ILE A 309 3.10 1.00 -4.98
N THR A 310 3.40 1.65 -6.09
CA THR A 310 3.48 3.12 -6.21
C THR A 310 2.50 3.62 -7.27
N PRO A 311 2.12 4.90 -7.29
CA PRO A 311 1.29 5.42 -8.38
C PRO A 311 1.90 5.26 -9.78
N LEU A 312 3.21 5.05 -9.85
CA LEU A 312 3.96 4.91 -11.10
C LEU A 312 4.04 3.45 -11.55
N GLU A 313 4.35 2.54 -10.64
CA GLU A 313 4.73 1.17 -10.99
C GLU A 313 4.48 0.15 -9.88
N PHE A 314 4.38 -1.11 -10.31
CA PHE A 314 4.26 -2.32 -9.49
C PHE A 314 5.45 -3.23 -9.75
N GLY A 315 6.08 -3.76 -8.71
CA GLY A 315 7.23 -4.67 -8.87
C GLY A 315 8.06 -4.82 -7.62
N SER A 316 9.32 -5.24 -7.76
CA SER A 316 10.23 -5.41 -6.62
C SER A 316 11.67 -5.05 -6.97
N TYR A 317 12.36 -4.47 -5.99
CA TYR A 317 13.81 -4.26 -6.01
C TYR A 317 14.60 -5.49 -5.52
N GLU A 318 13.93 -6.54 -5.04
CA GLU A 318 14.61 -7.77 -4.64
C GLU A 318 15.26 -8.46 -5.86
N PRO A 319 16.51 -8.97 -5.74
CA PRO A 319 17.32 -9.44 -6.87
C PRO A 319 16.69 -10.55 -7.70
N GLU A 320 15.80 -11.35 -7.10
CA GLU A 320 15.09 -12.43 -7.77
C GLU A 320 14.22 -11.91 -8.91
N LEU A 321 13.57 -10.75 -8.71
CA LEU A 321 12.71 -10.11 -9.70
C LEU A 321 13.37 -8.90 -10.36
N ALA A 322 13.87 -7.96 -9.54
CA ALA A 322 14.53 -6.71 -9.96
C ALA A 322 13.85 -6.01 -11.14
N SER A 323 12.52 -5.99 -11.15
CA SER A 323 11.72 -5.55 -12.29
C SER A 323 10.38 -4.97 -11.87
N PHE A 324 9.90 -4.04 -12.69
CA PHE A 324 8.65 -3.30 -12.48
C PHE A 324 7.85 -3.19 -13.78
N ILE A 325 6.55 -2.95 -13.65
CA ILE A 325 5.63 -2.60 -14.74
C ILE A 325 4.82 -1.35 -14.38
N PRO A 326 4.34 -0.55 -15.36
CA PRO A 326 3.52 0.62 -15.06
C PRO A 326 2.24 0.26 -14.31
N MET A 327 1.96 0.93 -13.20
CA MET A 327 0.83 0.63 -12.30
C MET A 327 -0.50 0.65 -13.05
N GLN A 328 -0.67 1.60 -13.98
CA GLN A 328 -1.88 1.73 -14.79
C GLN A 328 -2.24 0.48 -15.58
N TYR A 329 -1.29 -0.43 -15.82
CA TYR A 329 -1.46 -1.66 -16.59
C TYR A 329 -1.46 -2.93 -15.72
N LEU A 330 -1.62 -2.84 -14.40
CA LEU A 330 -1.51 -3.98 -13.47
C LEU A 330 -2.40 -5.18 -13.84
N GLY A 331 -3.59 -4.95 -14.41
CA GLY A 331 -4.51 -6.01 -14.83
C GLY A 331 -4.18 -6.69 -16.17
N SER A 332 -3.07 -6.32 -16.80
CA SER A 332 -2.67 -6.78 -18.14
C SER A 332 -2.03 -8.17 -18.09
N THR A 333 -2.11 -8.92 -19.19
CA THR A 333 -1.34 -10.16 -19.35
C THR A 333 -0.08 -9.87 -20.16
N LEU A 334 1.07 -10.27 -19.63
CA LEU A 334 2.37 -10.09 -20.25
C LEU A 334 3.05 -11.45 -20.43
N GLN A 335 3.94 -11.55 -21.42
CA GLN A 335 4.87 -12.66 -21.58
C GLN A 335 6.28 -12.09 -21.71
N ALA A 336 7.15 -12.42 -20.76
CA ALA A 336 8.52 -11.92 -20.68
C ALA A 336 8.59 -10.39 -20.88
N GLY A 337 7.71 -9.64 -20.21
CA GLY A 337 7.62 -8.18 -20.29
C GLY A 337 6.85 -7.60 -21.47
N THR A 338 6.50 -8.41 -22.47
CA THR A 338 5.73 -7.96 -23.64
C THR A 338 4.23 -8.15 -23.40
N PRO A 339 3.40 -7.10 -23.48
CA PRO A 339 1.97 -7.23 -23.25
C PRO A 339 1.27 -7.99 -24.38
N THR A 340 0.40 -8.92 -24.01
CA THR A 340 -0.48 -9.66 -24.94
C THR A 340 -1.93 -9.16 -24.86
N SER A 341 -2.32 -8.62 -23.72
CA SER A 341 -3.58 -7.90 -23.49
C SER A 341 -3.32 -6.75 -22.52
N CYS A 342 -3.96 -5.60 -22.72
CA CYS A 342 -3.75 -4.43 -21.86
C CYS A 342 -5.05 -3.98 -21.20
N VAL A 343 -4.93 -3.68 -19.92
CA VAL A 343 -6.06 -3.38 -19.04
C VAL A 343 -5.70 -2.21 -18.16
N ASN A 344 -6.51 -1.15 -18.23
CA ASN A 344 -6.44 -0.01 -17.33
C ASN A 344 -7.46 -0.14 -16.19
N SER A 345 -7.26 0.65 -15.12
CA SER A 345 -8.18 0.77 -13.98
C SER A 345 -8.42 -0.51 -13.19
N PHE A 346 -7.62 -1.56 -13.41
CA PHE A 346 -7.59 -2.73 -12.54
C PHE A 346 -7.05 -2.36 -11.16
N ASP A 347 -6.13 -1.40 -11.12
CA ASP A 347 -5.49 -0.84 -9.94
C ASP A 347 -6.43 0.06 -9.11
N ASN A 348 -7.71 -0.27 -8.97
CA ASN A 348 -8.65 0.49 -8.12
C ASN A 348 -8.04 0.75 -6.74
N VAL A 349 -8.12 1.99 -6.25
CA VAL A 349 -7.48 2.40 -5.00
C VAL A 349 -7.94 1.58 -3.79
N GLY A 350 -9.23 1.23 -3.72
CA GLY A 350 -9.79 0.34 -2.71
C GLY A 350 -9.24 -1.08 -2.81
N LEU A 351 -9.11 -1.62 -4.02
CA LEU A 351 -8.49 -2.93 -4.24
C LEU A 351 -7.02 -2.93 -3.80
N MET A 352 -6.26 -1.86 -4.05
CA MET A 352 -4.84 -1.82 -3.69
C MET A 352 -4.63 -1.79 -2.16
N ILE A 353 -5.39 -0.98 -1.41
CA ILE A 353 -5.34 -1.04 0.06
C ILE A 353 -5.96 -2.33 0.61
N GLY A 354 -6.98 -2.88 -0.05
CA GLY A 354 -7.56 -4.17 0.28
C GLY A 354 -6.54 -5.29 0.12
N THR A 355 -5.71 -5.23 -0.92
CA THR A 355 -4.60 -6.16 -1.17
C THR A 355 -3.53 -6.04 -0.09
N SER A 356 -3.04 -4.82 0.17
CA SER A 356 -2.03 -4.54 1.21
C SER A 356 -2.53 -4.80 2.64
N SER A 357 -3.84 -5.05 2.81
CA SER A 357 -4.47 -5.39 4.10
C SER A 357 -5.29 -6.69 4.08
N CYS A 358 -5.01 -7.59 3.13
CA CYS A 358 -5.68 -8.89 3.08
C CYS A 358 -4.93 -9.93 3.92
N ASP A 359 -5.05 -9.82 5.24
CA ASP A 359 -4.45 -10.77 6.20
C ASP A 359 -5.38 -11.98 6.48
N PHE A 360 -6.56 -12.00 5.84
CA PHE A 360 -7.60 -13.03 6.02
C PHE A 360 -7.13 -14.47 5.81
N HIS A 361 -6.02 -14.64 5.08
CA HIS A 361 -5.34 -15.92 4.94
C HIS A 361 -5.05 -16.59 6.28
N ILE A 362 -4.61 -15.83 7.29
CA ILE A 362 -4.31 -16.37 8.63
C ILE A 362 -5.55 -17.00 9.26
N PHE A 363 -6.72 -16.39 9.10
CA PHE A 363 -7.98 -16.88 9.66
C PHE A 363 -8.45 -18.14 8.94
N ASN A 364 -8.25 -18.21 7.62
CA ASN A 364 -8.59 -19.39 6.84
C ASN A 364 -7.74 -20.60 7.21
N ILE A 365 -6.41 -20.46 7.19
CA ILE A 365 -5.49 -21.60 7.41
C ILE A 365 -5.48 -22.11 8.86
N THR A 366 -5.85 -21.25 9.81
CA THR A 366 -6.01 -21.64 11.22
C THR A 366 -7.40 -22.11 11.57
N ASN A 367 -8.34 -22.07 10.62
CA ASN A 367 -9.76 -22.34 10.84
C ASN A 367 -10.33 -21.51 12.00
N ASP A 368 -9.98 -20.22 12.01
CA ASP A 368 -10.41 -19.26 13.03
C ASP A 368 -11.95 -19.10 13.01
N PRO A 369 -12.62 -18.99 14.17
CA PRO A 369 -14.06 -18.78 14.24
C PRO A 369 -14.55 -17.57 13.43
N ALA A 370 -13.77 -16.50 13.30
CA ALA A 370 -14.13 -15.35 12.48
C ALA A 370 -14.29 -15.73 10.99
N TRP A 371 -13.54 -16.72 10.50
CA TRP A 371 -13.64 -17.18 9.12
C TRP A 371 -14.81 -18.13 8.89
N VAL A 372 -15.01 -19.11 9.77
CA VAL A 372 -15.95 -20.22 9.55
C VAL A 372 -17.33 -20.03 10.18
N SER A 373 -17.48 -19.10 11.12
CA SER A 373 -18.73 -18.90 11.86
C SER A 373 -19.80 -18.20 11.01
N PRO A 374 -21.09 -18.58 11.15
CA PRO A 374 -22.22 -17.82 10.59
C PRO A 374 -22.34 -16.38 11.10
N GLN A 375 -21.69 -16.05 12.22
CA GLN A 375 -21.61 -14.67 12.75
C GLN A 375 -20.33 -13.94 12.32
N GLY A 376 -19.43 -14.62 11.62
CA GLY A 376 -18.19 -14.07 11.06
C GLY A 376 -18.31 -13.81 9.56
N PHE A 377 -17.25 -14.14 8.83
CA PHE A 377 -17.13 -13.91 7.38
C PHE A 377 -17.80 -14.99 6.53
N ALA A 378 -18.19 -16.14 7.10
CA ALA A 378 -18.76 -17.26 6.35
C ALA A 378 -19.98 -16.88 5.47
N PRO A 379 -20.94 -16.04 5.91
CA PRO A 379 -22.03 -15.61 5.04
C PRO A 379 -21.56 -14.80 3.82
N LEU A 380 -20.56 -13.93 4.01
CA LEU A 380 -20.01 -13.11 2.92
C LEU A 380 -19.25 -13.99 1.91
N LEU A 381 -18.45 -14.94 2.39
CA LEU A 381 -17.73 -15.93 1.58
C LEU A 381 -18.70 -16.85 0.81
N SER A 382 -19.77 -17.28 1.46
CA SER A 382 -20.83 -18.09 0.84
C SER A 382 -21.51 -17.33 -0.30
N GLN A 383 -21.75 -16.02 -0.12
CA GLN A 383 -22.34 -15.19 -1.16
C GLN A 383 -21.40 -15.01 -2.36
N ILE A 384 -20.10 -14.76 -2.14
CA ILE A 384 -19.09 -14.73 -3.22
C ILE A 384 -19.07 -16.07 -3.96
N THR A 385 -19.05 -17.19 -3.23
CA THR A 385 -19.06 -18.54 -3.82
C THR A 385 -20.32 -18.80 -4.63
N THR A 386 -21.48 -18.39 -4.13
CA THR A 386 -22.78 -18.57 -4.80
C THR A 386 -22.87 -17.76 -6.10
N LEU A 387 -22.40 -16.50 -6.07
CA LEU A 387 -22.46 -15.61 -7.23
C LEU A 387 -21.40 -15.94 -8.28
N PHE A 388 -20.17 -16.27 -7.86
CA PHE A 388 -19.02 -16.30 -8.76
C PHE A 388 -18.33 -17.67 -8.86
N GLY A 389 -18.54 -18.59 -7.91
CA GLY A 389 -17.75 -19.82 -7.78
C GLY A 389 -17.76 -20.72 -9.03
N ALA A 390 -18.90 -20.81 -9.73
CA ALA A 390 -19.00 -21.56 -10.98
C ALA A 390 -18.11 -21.00 -12.12
N TYR A 391 -17.71 -19.74 -12.03
CA TYR A 391 -16.90 -19.05 -13.03
C TYR A 391 -15.41 -18.99 -12.64
N GLN A 392 -15.06 -19.24 -11.38
CA GLN A 392 -13.68 -19.20 -10.88
C GLN A 392 -13.32 -20.46 -10.08
N PRO A 393 -13.41 -21.66 -10.70
CA PRO A 393 -13.15 -22.91 -9.99
C PRO A 393 -11.73 -22.94 -9.42
N GLY A 394 -11.61 -23.29 -8.14
CA GLY A 394 -10.32 -23.38 -7.45
C GLY A 394 -9.71 -22.05 -7.01
N GLN A 395 -10.39 -20.92 -7.23
CA GLN A 395 -9.91 -19.62 -6.74
C GLN A 395 -9.94 -19.57 -5.21
N ALA A 396 -8.78 -19.34 -4.59
CA ALA A 396 -8.67 -19.03 -3.18
C ALA A 396 -9.37 -17.71 -2.86
N LEU A 397 -10.25 -17.69 -1.84
CA LEU A 397 -11.06 -16.51 -1.51
C LEU A 397 -10.39 -15.55 -0.53
N ASP A 398 -9.29 -15.97 0.09
CA ASP A 398 -8.51 -15.28 1.11
C ASP A 398 -7.25 -14.58 0.55
N VAL A 399 -7.15 -14.46 -0.77
CA VAL A 399 -6.03 -13.80 -1.47
C VAL A 399 -6.55 -12.77 -2.48
N ALA A 400 -5.78 -11.72 -2.75
CA ALA A 400 -6.05 -10.83 -3.87
C ALA A 400 -5.41 -11.42 -5.13
N SER A 401 -6.23 -11.76 -6.12
CA SER A 401 -5.73 -12.34 -7.38
C SER A 401 -5.42 -11.24 -8.40
N VAL A 402 -4.18 -11.21 -8.87
CA VAL A 402 -3.68 -10.27 -9.88
C VAL A 402 -3.07 -11.06 -11.05
N PRO A 403 -3.40 -10.77 -12.33
CA PRO A 403 -2.69 -11.37 -13.45
C PRO A 403 -1.19 -11.13 -13.30
N ASN A 404 -0.35 -12.16 -13.45
CA ASN A 404 1.08 -12.00 -13.20
C ASN A 404 1.73 -11.21 -14.35
N PRO A 405 2.18 -9.95 -14.13
CA PRO A 405 2.83 -9.19 -15.19
C PRO A 405 4.28 -9.64 -15.42
N PHE A 406 4.80 -10.52 -14.56
CA PHE A 406 6.16 -11.05 -14.60
C PHE A 406 6.23 -12.49 -15.11
N LEU A 407 5.16 -13.00 -15.71
CA LEU A 407 5.17 -14.30 -16.38
C LEU A 407 6.31 -14.36 -17.42
N GLY A 408 7.17 -15.36 -17.31
CA GLY A 408 8.35 -15.57 -18.15
C GLY A 408 9.55 -14.67 -17.82
N VAL A 409 9.51 -13.88 -16.74
CA VAL A 409 10.64 -13.06 -16.29
C VAL A 409 11.51 -13.86 -15.31
N ASN A 410 12.83 -13.84 -15.49
CA ASN A 410 13.82 -14.48 -14.61
C ASN A 410 13.51 -15.96 -14.26
N VAL A 411 13.09 -16.75 -15.27
CA VAL A 411 12.71 -18.17 -15.10
C VAL A 411 13.83 -18.96 -14.39
N GLY A 412 13.46 -19.66 -13.32
CA GLY A 412 14.37 -20.45 -12.48
C GLY A 412 14.98 -19.68 -11.30
N VAL A 413 14.84 -18.35 -11.28
CA VAL A 413 15.28 -17.47 -10.18
C VAL A 413 14.07 -16.88 -9.46
N TYR A 414 13.21 -16.16 -10.18
CA TYR A 414 11.97 -15.63 -9.64
C TYR A 414 10.95 -16.75 -9.42
N GLN A 415 10.44 -16.85 -8.19
CA GLN A 415 9.61 -17.97 -7.74
C GLN A 415 8.30 -18.13 -8.53
N ASP A 416 7.71 -17.02 -8.99
CA ASP A 416 6.42 -17.02 -9.68
C ASP A 416 6.57 -16.81 -11.19
N ALA A 417 7.78 -17.01 -11.74
CA ALA A 417 8.06 -16.79 -13.17
C ALA A 417 7.17 -17.61 -14.13
N ASN A 418 6.60 -18.72 -13.67
CA ASN A 418 5.73 -19.58 -14.47
C ASN A 418 4.26 -19.50 -14.05
N GLU A 419 3.92 -18.72 -13.03
CA GLU A 419 2.55 -18.55 -12.56
C GLU A 419 1.82 -17.53 -13.44
N THR A 420 0.57 -17.81 -13.78
CA THR A 420 -0.25 -16.90 -14.60
C THR A 420 -0.93 -15.81 -13.78
N ALA A 421 -1.01 -15.99 -12.46
CA ALA A 421 -1.57 -15.04 -11.52
C ALA A 421 -0.75 -15.03 -10.22
N LEU A 422 -0.69 -13.86 -9.59
CA LEU A 422 -0.15 -13.67 -8.25
C LEU A 422 -1.29 -13.77 -7.23
N SER A 423 -1.03 -14.46 -6.12
CA SER A 423 -1.91 -14.48 -4.95
C SER A 423 -1.32 -13.54 -3.90
N LEU A 424 -1.74 -12.28 -3.94
CA LEU A 424 -1.21 -11.23 -3.06
C LEU A 424 -1.97 -11.19 -1.72
N LEU A 425 -1.26 -10.84 -0.66
CA LEU A 425 -1.74 -10.74 0.71
C LEU A 425 -1.29 -9.42 1.36
N ASP A 426 -1.77 -9.19 2.59
CA ASP A 426 -1.28 -8.11 3.45
C ASP A 426 0.26 -8.06 3.46
N GLY A 427 0.81 -6.85 3.40
CA GLY A 427 2.26 -6.63 3.39
C GLY A 427 2.99 -7.05 4.66
N SER A 428 2.28 -7.39 5.73
CA SER A 428 2.84 -7.85 7.01
C SER A 428 2.82 -9.38 7.18
N MET A 429 2.35 -10.13 6.20
CA MET A 429 2.21 -11.59 6.31
C MET A 429 3.54 -12.34 6.45
N ASP A 430 4.66 -11.70 6.14
CA ASP A 430 6.02 -12.18 6.36
C ASP A 430 6.65 -11.68 7.68
N VAL A 431 5.84 -11.04 8.55
CA VAL A 431 6.21 -10.41 9.83
C VAL A 431 6.82 -9.01 9.71
N GLU A 432 7.16 -8.52 8.52
CA GLU A 432 7.71 -7.17 8.32
C GLU A 432 6.63 -6.08 8.44
N ASN A 433 5.95 -5.99 9.60
CA ASN A 433 4.83 -5.08 9.84
C ASN A 433 5.21 -3.57 9.77
N ASP A 434 6.49 -3.26 9.93
CA ASP A 434 7.09 -1.96 9.64
C ASP A 434 7.69 -1.97 8.22
N PRO A 435 7.08 -1.28 7.24
CA PRO A 435 7.49 -1.34 5.83
C PRO A 435 8.79 -0.57 5.54
N ILE A 436 9.91 -0.91 6.18
CA ILE A 436 11.19 -0.24 5.96
C ILE A 436 11.99 -0.83 4.80
N LEU A 437 11.72 -2.07 4.38
CA LEU A 437 12.37 -2.74 3.25
C LEU A 437 12.46 -1.84 1.99
N PRO A 438 11.36 -1.23 1.48
CA PRO A 438 11.44 -0.33 0.33
C PRO A 438 12.35 0.89 0.59
N LEU A 439 12.41 1.38 1.83
CA LEU A 439 13.23 2.53 2.18
C LEU A 439 14.73 2.19 2.25
N LEU A 440 15.09 0.90 2.32
CA LEU A 440 16.47 0.41 2.30
C LEU A 440 17.02 0.18 0.88
N VAL A 441 16.24 0.44 -0.17
CA VAL A 441 16.71 0.41 -1.56
C VAL A 441 17.82 1.44 -1.75
N LYS A 442 19.04 0.97 -2.03
CA LYS A 442 20.25 1.81 -2.10
C LYS A 442 20.09 3.02 -3.01
N LYS A 443 19.42 2.87 -4.15
CA LYS A 443 19.21 3.97 -5.10
C LYS A 443 18.29 5.09 -4.58
N ARG A 444 17.43 4.82 -3.59
CA ARG A 444 16.62 5.87 -2.92
C ARG A 444 17.45 6.75 -2.00
N GLY A 445 18.58 6.24 -1.48
CA GLY A 445 19.51 6.97 -0.65
C GLY A 445 18.85 7.59 0.58
N VAL A 446 17.99 6.85 1.28
CA VAL A 446 17.23 7.32 2.46
C VAL A 446 18.12 7.37 3.68
N ASP A 447 18.45 8.55 4.19
CA ASP A 447 19.37 8.74 5.31
C ASP A 447 18.78 8.41 6.68
N VAL A 448 17.51 8.75 6.91
CA VAL A 448 16.86 8.58 8.21
C VAL A 448 15.47 8.01 7.98
N ILE A 449 15.12 6.98 8.76
CA ILE A 449 13.79 6.36 8.71
C ILE A 449 13.12 6.56 10.06
N VAL A 450 11.95 7.18 10.06
CA VAL A 450 11.08 7.29 11.22
C VAL A 450 10.07 6.16 11.15
N VAL A 451 10.10 5.24 12.11
CA VAL A 451 9.22 4.08 12.15
C VAL A 451 8.12 4.32 13.17
N LEU A 452 6.88 4.28 12.68
CA LEU A 452 5.66 4.37 13.47
C LEU A 452 5.11 2.96 13.67
N ASP A 453 5.67 2.28 14.66
CA ASP A 453 5.31 0.91 15.00
C ASP A 453 4.14 0.90 16.00
N SER A 454 2.98 0.50 15.49
CA SER A 454 1.74 0.42 16.25
C SER A 454 1.46 -0.99 16.77
N SER A 455 2.39 -1.92 16.56
CA SER A 455 2.18 -3.34 16.85
C SER A 455 1.97 -3.58 18.34
N GLY A 456 1.20 -4.63 18.65
CA GLY A 456 0.68 -4.90 19.99
C GLY A 456 1.11 -6.26 20.53
N GLU A 457 2.38 -6.62 20.39
CA GLU A 457 2.92 -7.95 20.69
C GLU A 457 3.12 -8.22 22.19
N THR A 458 3.23 -7.19 23.04
CA THR A 458 3.33 -7.38 24.50
C THR A 458 1.98 -7.38 25.21
N SER A 459 1.96 -7.81 26.48
CA SER A 459 0.77 -7.75 27.35
C SER A 459 0.20 -6.33 27.53
N GLU A 460 1.02 -5.30 27.32
CA GLU A 460 0.63 -3.90 27.40
C GLU A 460 0.26 -3.31 26.02
N LEU A 461 0.14 -4.15 24.99
CA LEU A 461 -0.14 -3.76 23.60
C LEU A 461 0.91 -2.79 23.05
N LYS A 462 2.19 -3.11 23.27
CA LYS A 462 3.35 -2.38 22.73
C LYS A 462 4.13 -3.26 21.76
N PRO A 463 4.93 -2.66 20.87
CA PRO A 463 5.77 -3.45 20.00
C PRO A 463 6.96 -4.06 20.74
N ASP A 464 7.44 -5.20 20.28
CA ASP A 464 8.58 -5.92 20.88
C ASP A 464 9.80 -5.99 19.94
N GLY A 465 9.74 -5.32 18.79
CA GLY A 465 10.78 -5.26 17.77
C GLY A 465 10.79 -6.45 16.80
N LEU A 466 9.79 -7.34 16.85
CA LEU A 466 9.71 -8.53 15.98
C LEU A 466 9.75 -8.18 14.49
N SER A 467 9.02 -7.14 14.08
CA SER A 467 8.97 -6.68 12.68
C SER A 467 10.35 -6.31 12.13
N LEU A 468 11.10 -5.48 12.86
CA LEU A 468 12.47 -5.14 12.48
C LEU A 468 13.44 -6.32 12.52
N LEU A 469 13.24 -7.28 13.43
CA LEU A 469 14.01 -8.53 13.41
C LEU A 469 13.75 -9.27 12.09
N ALA A 470 12.51 -9.33 11.63
CA ALA A 470 12.15 -9.99 10.39
C ALA A 470 12.87 -9.34 9.19
N THR A 471 12.88 -8.01 9.09
CA THR A 471 13.64 -7.30 8.04
C THR A 471 15.14 -7.56 8.14
N ARG A 472 15.71 -7.65 9.35
CA ARG A 472 17.13 -8.02 9.53
C ARG A 472 17.41 -9.43 9.03
N GLU A 473 16.56 -10.40 9.36
CA GLU A 473 16.71 -11.78 8.88
C GLU A 473 16.55 -11.87 7.37
N LYS A 474 15.60 -11.12 6.78
CA LYS A 474 15.48 -11.02 5.31
C LYS A 474 16.73 -10.44 4.66
N ALA A 475 17.32 -9.38 5.24
CA ALA A 475 18.58 -8.82 4.76
C ALA A 475 19.72 -9.86 4.71
N ALA A 476 19.71 -10.84 5.62
CA ALA A 476 20.70 -11.92 5.66
C ALA A 476 20.42 -13.04 4.63
N LEU A 477 19.19 -13.18 4.15
CA LEU A 477 18.81 -14.12 3.09
C LEU A 477 19.17 -13.59 1.69
N LEU A 478 19.11 -12.27 1.51
CA LEU A 478 19.42 -11.61 0.25
C LEU A 478 20.93 -11.65 -0.03
N PRO A 479 21.36 -11.56 -1.31
CA PRO A 479 22.76 -11.41 -1.66
C PRO A 479 23.42 -10.26 -0.86
N PRO A 480 24.65 -10.42 -0.37
CA PRO A 480 25.32 -9.40 0.41
C PRO A 480 25.29 -8.02 -0.28
N GLY A 481 24.96 -6.99 0.49
CA GLY A 481 24.87 -5.61 -0.01
C GLY A 481 23.61 -5.30 -0.82
N THR A 482 22.59 -6.16 -0.84
CA THR A 482 21.28 -5.84 -1.44
C THR A 482 20.58 -4.73 -0.66
N ILE A 483 20.42 -4.94 0.64
CA ILE A 483 19.93 -3.97 1.61
C ILE A 483 20.86 -3.96 2.83
N ASN A 484 20.91 -2.84 3.52
CA ASN A 484 21.78 -2.64 4.68
C ASN A 484 20.92 -2.32 5.91
N PHE A 485 20.66 -3.33 6.74
CA PHE A 485 19.90 -3.15 7.97
C PHE A 485 20.76 -2.48 9.07
N PRO A 486 20.26 -1.45 9.77
CA PRO A 486 21.04 -0.75 10.79
C PRO A 486 21.45 -1.64 11.97
N THR A 487 22.75 -1.61 12.29
CA THR A 487 23.32 -2.29 13.47
C THR A 487 23.97 -1.25 14.40
N PRO A 488 24.01 -1.48 15.73
CA PRO A 488 23.63 -2.68 16.43
C PRO A 488 22.10 -2.72 16.68
N PHE A 489 21.54 -3.92 16.65
CA PHE A 489 20.12 -4.17 16.94
C PHE A 489 20.01 -5.39 17.87
N PRO A 490 19.07 -5.41 18.84
CA PRO A 490 18.87 -6.58 19.70
C PRO A 490 18.71 -7.88 18.90
N ASN A 491 19.23 -8.99 19.39
CA ASN A 491 19.13 -10.26 18.68
C ASN A 491 17.76 -10.93 18.82
N THR A 492 16.99 -10.58 19.86
CA THR A 492 15.67 -11.17 20.17
C THR A 492 14.69 -10.11 20.68
N THR A 493 13.40 -10.39 20.58
CA THR A 493 12.33 -9.54 21.13
C THR A 493 12.42 -9.42 22.65
N ALA A 494 12.75 -10.50 23.34
CA ALA A 494 12.98 -10.48 24.79
C ALA A 494 14.12 -9.52 25.18
N GLN A 495 15.20 -9.48 24.39
CA GLN A 495 16.28 -8.52 24.61
C GLN A 495 15.80 -7.09 24.35
N PHE A 496 15.06 -6.87 23.25
CA PHE A 496 14.49 -5.56 22.90
C PHE A 496 13.63 -4.98 24.04
N VAL A 497 12.71 -5.79 24.59
CA VAL A 497 11.84 -5.42 25.71
C VAL A 497 12.63 -5.22 27.00
N SER A 498 13.58 -6.12 27.34
CA SER A 498 14.36 -5.99 28.59
C SER A 498 15.24 -4.74 28.65
N LEU A 499 15.67 -4.23 27.49
CA LEU A 499 16.40 -2.95 27.36
C LEU A 499 15.48 -1.72 27.40
N GLY A 500 14.16 -1.94 27.51
CA GLY A 500 13.13 -0.91 27.53
C GLY A 500 13.01 -0.17 26.19
N LEU A 501 13.42 -0.79 25.08
CA LEU A 501 13.40 -0.17 23.76
C LEU A 501 11.97 -0.01 23.22
N ASN A 502 11.01 -0.73 23.82
CA ASN A 502 9.59 -0.61 23.57
C ASN A 502 8.85 0.47 24.42
N ALA A 503 9.58 1.28 25.18
CA ALA A 503 8.98 2.21 26.16
C ALA A 503 9.32 3.69 25.91
N ARG A 504 10.14 3.99 24.91
CA ARG A 504 10.63 5.34 24.59
C ARG A 504 11.17 5.35 23.17
N PRO A 505 11.22 6.50 22.49
CA PRO A 505 11.89 6.58 21.21
C PRO A 505 13.34 6.10 21.24
N VAL A 506 13.73 5.30 20.24
CA VAL A 506 15.07 4.69 20.13
C VAL A 506 15.69 5.04 18.79
N PHE A 507 17.02 5.14 18.79
CA PHE A 507 17.84 5.28 17.60
C PHE A 507 18.68 4.02 17.38
N PHE A 508 18.60 3.44 16.18
CA PHE A 508 19.45 2.33 15.75
C PHE A 508 20.44 2.80 14.66
N GLY A 509 21.68 2.31 14.73
CA GLY A 509 22.80 2.66 13.84
C GLY A 509 24.12 2.94 14.60
N CYS A 510 25.25 2.44 14.08
CA CYS A 510 26.63 2.58 14.59
C CYS A 510 27.44 3.63 13.79
N ASP A 511 28.62 3.98 14.31
CA ASP A 511 29.67 4.71 13.58
C ASP A 511 30.19 3.90 12.37
N GLY A 512 29.76 4.24 11.14
CA GLY A 512 30.43 3.98 9.85
C GLY A 512 30.62 2.51 9.40
N ALA A 513 30.22 2.21 8.16
CA ALA A 513 30.72 1.02 7.46
C ALA A 513 32.20 1.24 7.03
N PRO A 514 33.06 0.20 7.03
CA PRO A 514 34.45 0.35 6.59
C PRO A 514 34.59 0.75 5.10
N ASN A 515 33.57 0.54 4.27
CA ASN A 515 33.57 0.86 2.82
C ASN A 515 32.34 1.67 2.40
N ALA A 516 32.49 2.57 1.42
CA ALA A 516 31.43 3.42 0.88
C ALA A 516 30.32 2.67 0.10
N ASN A 517 30.56 1.43 -0.34
CA ASN A 517 29.55 0.58 -0.99
C ASN A 517 28.78 -0.32 -0.01
N ASP A 518 29.37 -0.53 1.17
CA ASP A 518 28.75 -1.14 2.36
C ASP A 518 28.07 -0.07 3.22
N ALA A 519 28.08 1.17 2.74
CA ALA A 519 27.33 2.27 3.27
C ALA A 519 25.88 1.85 3.48
N PHE A 520 25.52 1.66 4.75
CA PHE A 520 24.25 2.14 5.26
C PHE A 520 24.07 3.59 4.78
N PRO A 521 22.85 4.08 4.57
CA PRO A 521 22.61 5.45 4.12
C PRO A 521 23.68 6.45 4.59
N TYR A 522 24.46 6.97 3.63
CA TYR A 522 25.73 7.64 3.94
C TYR A 522 25.57 9.15 3.89
N ALA A 523 25.68 9.72 5.07
CA ALA A 523 25.89 11.13 5.34
C ALA A 523 27.30 11.56 4.91
N LEU A 524 27.43 12.75 4.32
CA LEU A 524 28.70 13.48 4.30
C LEU A 524 28.72 14.50 5.43
N SER A 525 29.75 14.34 6.26
CA SER A 525 30.16 15.14 7.42
C SER A 525 29.30 15.00 8.69
N HIS A 526 29.76 14.06 9.53
CA HIS A 526 29.37 13.85 10.93
C HIS A 526 27.90 13.46 11.15
N ASN A 527 27.73 12.18 11.51
CA ASN A 527 26.64 11.63 12.33
C ASN A 527 25.32 11.22 11.64
N HIS A 528 25.32 9.93 11.24
CA HIS A 528 24.30 8.91 11.56
C HIS A 528 23.03 8.83 10.71
N ALA A 529 22.87 7.72 9.99
CA ALA A 529 21.56 7.17 9.68
C ALA A 529 20.94 6.61 10.97
N LYS A 530 19.69 6.99 11.22
CA LYS A 530 19.00 6.80 12.48
C LYS A 530 17.62 6.25 12.17
N ILE A 531 17.34 5.01 12.56
CA ILE A 531 15.94 4.58 12.66
C ILE A 531 15.38 5.22 13.92
N TRP A 532 14.45 6.15 13.80
CA TRP A 532 13.74 6.75 14.93
C TRP A 532 12.44 5.98 15.16
N PHE A 533 12.36 5.22 16.25
CA PHE A 533 11.11 4.59 16.69
C PHE A 533 10.26 5.62 17.45
N SER A 534 8.99 5.79 17.11
CA SER A 534 8.04 6.53 17.96
C SER A 534 6.88 5.63 18.35
N PHE A 535 6.57 5.62 19.65
CA PHE A 535 5.40 4.96 20.25
C PHE A 535 4.22 5.92 20.31
#